data_AF-A0A968JTN4-F1
#
_entry.id   AF-A0A968JTN4-F1
#
_cell.length_a   1.000
_cell.length_b   1.000
_cell.length_c   1.000
_cell.angle_alpha   90.00
_cell.angle_beta   90.00
_cell.angle_gamma   90.00
#
_symmetry.space_group_name_H-M   'P 1'
#
loop_
_entity.id
_entity.type
_entity.pdbx_description
1 polymer ?
#
loop_
_entity_poly.entity_id
_entity_poly.type
_entity_poly.pdbx_seq_one_letter_code
_entity_poly.pdbx_strand_id
1 'polypeptide(L)'
;MKYRIFPIIILIMMLTACNKEEKAEQEARNFIQNFEKRFIPVFIERNKAYYDASISGKDEDYKKSSDLVKQYSKILADKELFEKVKEYKDSPLIKMIL
;
A
#
# COMPACT_ATOMS: atom_id res chain seq x y z
N MET A 1 -15.65 48.62 -11.10
CA MET A 1 -16.28 47.29 -11.32
C MET A 1 -15.28 46.15 -11.58
N LYS A 2 -13.99 46.27 -11.22
CA LYS A 2 -12.98 45.21 -11.47
C LYS A 2 -12.73 44.29 -10.26
N TYR A 3 -13.04 44.72 -9.04
CA TYR A 3 -12.72 44.01 -7.79
C TYR A 3 -13.86 43.15 -7.24
N ARG A 4 -15.05 43.17 -7.87
CA ARG A 4 -16.25 42.47 -7.38
C ARG A 4 -16.26 40.97 -7.67
N ILE A 5 -15.38 40.52 -8.58
CA ILE A 5 -15.23 39.11 -8.99
C ILE A 5 -14.16 38.39 -8.14
N PHE A 6 -13.22 39.15 -7.56
CA PHE A 6 -12.13 38.63 -6.72
C PHE A 6 -12.59 37.78 -5.51
N PRO A 7 -13.61 38.18 -4.72
CA PRO A 7 -14.07 37.34 -3.60
C PRO A 7 -14.75 36.04 -4.05
N ILE A 8 -15.36 36.03 -5.24
CA ILE A 8 -16.01 34.83 -5.81
C ILE A 8 -14.95 33.82 -6.24
N ILE A 9 -13.83 34.27 -6.81
CA ILE A 9 -12.71 33.41 -7.20
C ILE A 9 -12.05 32.76 -5.98
N ILE A 10 -11.87 33.50 -4.89
CA ILE A 10 -11.31 32.98 -3.62
C ILE A 10 -12.25 31.92 -3.01
N LEU A 11 -13.56 32.15 -3.04
CA LEU A 11 -14.55 31.22 -2.52
C LEU A 11 -14.59 29.91 -3.34
N ILE A 12 -14.48 29.99 -4.67
CA ILE A 12 -14.42 28.82 -5.54
C ILE A 12 -13.13 28.02 -5.31
N MET A 13 -11.98 28.69 -5.08
CA MET A 13 -10.72 28.02 -4.75
C MET A 13 -10.80 27.19 -3.47
N MET A 14 -11.44 27.71 -2.42
CA MET A 14 -11.61 26.98 -1.15
C MET A 14 -12.47 25.71 -1.28
N LEU A 15 -13.50 25.73 -2.12
CA LEU A 15 -14.38 24.57 -2.33
C LEU A 15 -13.69 23.39 -3.05
N THR A 16 -12.62 23.64 -3.81
CA THR A 16 -11.89 22.58 -4.55
C THR A 16 -10.79 21.90 -3.75
N ALA A 17 -10.40 22.44 -2.60
CA ALA A 17 -9.34 21.87 -1.76
C ALA A 17 -9.81 20.65 -0.98
N CYS A 18 -11.03 20.69 -0.44
CA CYS A 18 -11.59 19.63 0.43
C CYS A 18 -11.71 18.27 -0.30
N ASN A 19 -12.13 18.25 -1.57
CA ASN A 19 -12.32 17.01 -2.34
C ASN A 19 -11.01 16.29 -2.71
N LYS A 20 -9.85 16.98 -2.67
CA LYS A 20 -8.57 16.39 -3.06
C LYS A 20 -8.00 15.48 -1.97
N GLU A 21 -8.20 15.86 -0.71
CA GLU A 21 -7.72 15.08 0.45
C GLU A 21 -8.47 13.76 0.57
N GLU A 22 -9.81 13.80 0.54
CA GLU A 22 -10.66 12.59 0.61
C GLU A 22 -10.32 11.59 -0.51
N LYS A 23 -10.12 12.09 -1.74
CA LYS A 23 -9.75 11.23 -2.87
C LYS A 23 -8.37 10.59 -2.67
N ALA A 24 -7.39 11.35 -2.20
CA ALA A 24 -6.04 10.84 -1.94
C ALA A 24 -6.04 9.77 -0.83
N GLU A 25 -6.84 9.97 0.23
CA GLU A 25 -7.02 8.99 1.30
C GLU A 25 -7.66 7.70 0.78
N GLN A 26 -8.74 7.81 -0.02
CA GLN A 26 -9.40 6.65 -0.60
C GLN A 26 -8.46 5.85 -1.52
N GLU A 27 -7.65 6.54 -2.33
CA GLU A 27 -6.63 5.90 -3.17
C GLU A 27 -5.58 5.14 -2.34
N ALA A 28 -5.11 5.73 -1.23
CA ALA A 28 -4.16 5.08 -0.33
C ALA A 28 -4.78 3.85 0.37
N ARG A 29 -6.04 3.95 0.82
CA ARG A 29 -6.78 2.82 1.40
C ARG A 29 -6.94 1.68 0.39
N ASN A 30 -7.32 1.99 -0.83
CA ASN A 30 -7.45 1.00 -1.91
C ASN A 30 -6.11 0.33 -2.22
N PHE A 31 -5.01 1.10 -2.22
CA PHE A 31 -3.67 0.56 -2.40
C PHE A 31 -3.32 -0.46 -1.31
N ILE A 32 -3.51 -0.10 -0.03
CA ILE A 32 -3.25 -0.99 1.11
C ILE A 32 -4.07 -2.28 0.99
N GLN A 33 -5.37 -2.16 0.73
CA GLN A 33 -6.25 -3.32 0.59
C GLN A 33 -5.83 -4.25 -0.56
N ASN A 34 -5.41 -3.68 -1.69
CA ASN A 34 -4.94 -4.47 -2.83
C ASN A 34 -3.59 -5.15 -2.55
N PHE A 35 -2.69 -4.48 -1.82
CA PHE A 35 -1.46 -5.08 -1.35
C PHE A 35 -1.75 -6.24 -0.38
N GLU A 36 -2.59 -6.02 0.63
CA GLU A 36 -2.97 -7.02 1.65
C GLU A 36 -3.60 -8.26 1.02
N LYS A 37 -4.49 -8.09 0.04
CA LYS A 37 -5.09 -9.22 -0.72
C LYS A 37 -4.04 -10.11 -1.38
N ARG A 38 -2.92 -9.55 -1.82
CA ARG A 38 -1.81 -10.30 -2.44
C ARG A 38 -0.86 -10.86 -1.38
N PHE A 39 -0.56 -10.07 -0.35
CA PHE A 39 0.50 -10.34 0.61
C PHE A 39 0.09 -11.27 1.74
N ILE A 40 -1.07 -11.06 2.36
CA ILE A 40 -1.52 -11.79 3.55
C ILE A 40 -1.57 -13.31 3.31
N PRO A 41 -2.15 -13.83 2.22
CA PRO A 41 -2.22 -15.27 1.99
C PRO A 41 -0.83 -15.91 1.94
N VAL A 42 0.11 -15.31 1.20
CA VAL A 42 1.48 -15.80 1.06
C VAL A 42 2.23 -15.69 2.38
N PHE A 43 2.04 -14.61 3.14
CA PHE A 43 2.65 -14.43 4.45
C PHE A 43 2.21 -15.53 5.42
N ILE A 44 0.90 -15.82 5.51
CA ILE A 44 0.37 -16.88 6.38
C ILE A 44 0.93 -18.24 5.95
N GLU A 45 0.82 -18.57 4.66
CA GLU A 45 1.25 -19.88 4.16
C GLU A 45 2.75 -20.10 4.34
N ARG A 46 3.57 -19.08 4.04
CA ARG A 46 5.03 -19.12 4.23
C ARG A 46 5.39 -19.44 5.68
N ASN A 47 4.75 -18.76 6.64
CA ASN A 47 5.06 -18.96 8.05
C ASN A 47 4.61 -20.32 8.54
N LYS A 48 3.43 -20.78 8.09
CA LYS A 48 2.96 -22.14 8.38
C LYS A 48 3.90 -23.20 7.81
N ALA A 49 4.32 -23.06 6.55
CA ALA A 49 5.24 -24.01 5.92
C ALA A 49 6.60 -24.09 6.61
N TYR A 50 7.13 -22.95 7.08
CA TYR A 50 8.35 -22.95 7.88
C TYR A 50 8.16 -23.63 9.24
N TYR A 51 7.03 -23.36 9.91
CA TYR A 51 6.69 -24.03 11.16
C TYR A 51 6.61 -25.54 10.95
N ASP A 52 5.84 -26.00 9.97
CA ASP A 52 5.68 -27.43 9.66
C ASP A 52 7.04 -28.09 9.36
N ALA A 53 7.90 -27.44 8.56
CA ALA A 53 9.26 -27.92 8.27
C ALA A 53 10.14 -28.02 9.53
N SER A 54 10.03 -27.06 10.45
CA SER A 54 10.78 -27.06 11.70
C SER A 54 10.36 -28.18 12.67
N ILE A 55 9.13 -28.67 12.53
CA ILE A 55 8.61 -29.80 13.31
C ILE A 55 8.95 -31.13 12.64
N SER A 56 8.79 -31.23 11.31
CA SER A 56 8.98 -32.48 10.59
C SER A 56 10.46 -32.83 10.33
N GLY A 57 11.30 -31.81 10.15
CA GLY A 57 12.70 -31.96 9.76
C GLY A 57 12.90 -32.49 8.33
N LYS A 58 11.85 -32.56 7.51
CA LYS A 58 11.92 -33.12 6.14
C LYS A 58 12.39 -32.10 5.12
N ASP A 59 13.27 -32.52 4.22
CA ASP A 59 13.78 -31.68 3.14
C ASP A 59 12.68 -31.16 2.22
N GLU A 60 11.63 -31.96 1.97
CA GLU A 60 10.49 -31.55 1.13
C GLU A 60 9.71 -30.38 1.74
N ASP A 61 9.55 -30.38 3.07
CA ASP A 61 8.83 -29.32 3.78
C ASP A 61 9.67 -28.03 3.80
N TYR A 62 10.99 -28.14 3.94
CA TYR A 62 11.90 -27.00 3.78
C TYR A 62 11.90 -26.44 2.35
N LYS A 63 11.84 -27.32 1.35
CA LYS A 63 11.73 -26.89 -0.06
C LYS A 63 10.45 -26.08 -0.29
N LYS A 64 9.32 -26.57 0.22
CA LYS A 64 8.04 -25.84 0.15
C LYS A 64 8.15 -24.47 0.82
N SER A 65 8.74 -24.40 2.01
CA SER A 65 8.99 -23.15 2.73
C SER A 65 9.86 -22.17 1.92
N SER A 66 10.94 -22.67 1.30
CA SER A 66 11.82 -21.87 0.44
C SER A 66 11.11 -21.31 -0.79
N ASP A 67 10.25 -22.11 -1.43
CA ASP A 67 9.49 -21.66 -2.61
C ASP A 67 8.46 -20.58 -2.23
N LEU A 68 7.83 -20.68 -1.06
CA LEU A 68 6.96 -19.63 -0.51
C LEU A 68 7.74 -18.36 -0.13
N VAL A 69 8.96 -18.49 0.39
CA VAL A 69 9.85 -17.33 0.63
C VAL A 69 10.14 -16.60 -0.67
N LYS A 70 10.41 -17.31 -1.78
CA LYS A 70 10.63 -16.66 -3.09
C LYS A 70 9.40 -15.88 -3.55
N GLN A 71 8.20 -16.43 -3.36
CA GLN A 71 6.95 -15.74 -3.71
C GLN A 71 6.73 -14.49 -2.84
N TYR A 72 6.95 -14.63 -1.54
CA TYR A 72 6.92 -13.51 -0.58
C TYR A 72 7.89 -12.39 -1.00
N SER A 73 9.15 -12.74 -1.29
CA SER A 73 10.17 -11.77 -1.73
C SER A 73 9.81 -11.10 -3.05
N LYS A 74 9.20 -11.82 -4.01
CA LYS A 74 8.74 -11.23 -5.27
C LYS A 74 7.69 -10.14 -5.07
N ILE A 75 6.76 -10.33 -4.14
CA ILE A 75 5.73 -9.32 -3.83
C ILE A 75 6.39 -8.07 -3.25
N LEU A 76 7.33 -8.22 -2.32
CA LEU A 76 8.00 -7.08 -1.69
C LEU A 76 9.04 -6.39 -2.60
N ALA A 77 9.58 -7.09 -3.58
CA ALA A 77 10.51 -6.55 -4.58
C ALA A 77 9.81 -5.92 -5.79
N ASP A 78 8.46 -5.86 -5.79
CA ASP A 78 7.67 -5.26 -6.84
C ASP A 78 7.97 -3.75 -6.93
N LYS A 79 8.52 -3.35 -8.07
CA LYS A 79 8.97 -1.99 -8.31
C LYS A 79 7.82 -0.99 -8.29
N GLU A 80 6.65 -1.37 -8.83
CA GLU A 80 5.48 -0.49 -8.88
C GLU A 80 4.92 -0.25 -7.48
N LEU A 81 4.88 -1.30 -6.64
CA LEU A 81 4.52 -1.16 -5.23
C LEU A 81 5.48 -0.23 -4.50
N PHE A 82 6.78 -0.37 -4.72
CA PHE A 82 7.78 0.50 -4.10
C PHE A 82 7.65 1.97 -4.54
N GLU A 83 7.48 2.20 -5.84
CA GLU A 83 7.26 3.55 -6.39
C GLU A 83 6.02 4.19 -5.78
N LYS A 84 4.93 3.44 -5.64
CA LYS A 84 3.70 3.94 -5.02
C LYS A 84 3.85 4.27 -3.53
N VAL A 85 4.55 3.41 -2.77
CA VAL A 85 4.86 3.69 -1.36
C VAL A 85 5.74 4.94 -1.24
N LYS A 86 6.70 5.13 -2.15
CA LYS A 86 7.54 6.32 -2.19
C LYS A 86 6.72 7.59 -2.47
N GLU A 87 5.79 7.55 -3.43
CA GLU A 87 4.86 8.65 -3.70
C GLU A 87 4.06 9.04 -2.45
N TYR A 88 3.55 8.06 -1.70
CA TYR A 88 2.80 8.34 -0.47
C TYR A 88 3.67 8.91 0.64
N LYS A 89 4.90 8.40 0.81
CA LYS A 89 5.87 8.93 1.76
C LYS A 89 6.21 10.41 1.50
N ASP A 90 6.36 10.77 0.23
CA ASP A 90 6.76 12.11 -0.18
C ASP A 90 5.55 13.07 -0.32
N SER A 91 4.32 12.55 -0.20
CA SER A 91 3.08 13.33 -0.33
C SER A 91 2.79 14.18 0.92
N PRO A 92 2.63 15.50 0.78
CA PRO A 92 2.25 16.37 1.91
C PRO A 92 0.80 16.13 2.38
N LEU A 93 -0.04 15.51 1.54
CA LEU A 93 -1.46 15.23 1.82
C LEU A 93 -1.66 13.92 2.60
N ILE A 94 -0.67 13.02 2.58
CA ILE A 94 -0.75 11.67 3.18
C ILE A 94 0.28 11.58 4.30
N LYS A 95 0.27 12.57 5.19
CA LYS A 95 1.21 12.64 6.32
C LYS A 95 0.72 11.93 7.59
N MET A 96 -0.47 11.31 7.55
CA MET A 96 -1.22 10.99 8.77
C MET A 96 -1.87 9.60 8.79
N ILE A 97 -1.19 8.57 8.26
CA ILE A 97 -1.67 7.16 8.33
C ILE A 97 -0.64 6.20 8.97
N LEU A 98 0.43 6.71 9.59
CA LEU A 98 1.31 5.90 10.46
C LEU A 98 1.47 6.55 11.82
#